data_AF-A0A840NEE2-F1
#
_entry.id   AF-A0A840NEE2-F1
#
_cell.length_a   1.000
_cell.length_b   1.000
_cell.length_c   1.000
_cell.angle_alpha   90.00
_cell.angle_beta   90.00
_cell.angle_gamma   90.00
#
_symmetry.space_group_name_H-M   'P 1'
#
loop_
_entity.id
_entity.type
_entity.pdbx_description
1 polymer ?
#
loop_
_entity_poly.entity_id
_entity_poly.type
_entity_poly.pdbx_seq_one_letter_code
_entity_poly.pdbx_strand_id
1 'polypeptide(L)'
;MSGSEVDPAILDGLASKLRNASADMEGAATAPPEPQAGVVTGAIMGALAQLTEALGNVVTGAGAAGDSVAESRVVYVDTDYDQAAAFHAQELQAEQPR
;
A
#
# COMPACT_ATOMS: atom_id res chain seq x y z
N MET A 1 -12.84 -23.39 13.00
CA MET A 1 -12.98 -22.08 12.33
C MET A 1 -11.62 -21.76 11.73
N SER A 2 -11.45 -21.79 10.42
CA SER A 2 -10.20 -21.34 9.81
C SER A 2 -10.17 -19.81 9.92
N GLY A 3 -9.42 -19.29 10.89
CA GLY A 3 -9.04 -17.89 10.89
C GLY A 3 -8.40 -17.59 9.54
N SER A 4 -8.69 -16.43 8.97
CA SER A 4 -8.04 -15.96 7.74
C SER A 4 -6.57 -15.71 8.03
N GLU A 5 -5.75 -16.75 7.94
CA GLU A 5 -4.30 -16.63 8.01
C GLU A 5 -3.78 -15.98 6.73
N VAL A 6 -3.46 -14.70 6.82
CA VAL A 6 -2.75 -14.00 5.76
C VAL A 6 -1.28 -14.01 6.13
N ASP A 7 -0.43 -14.56 5.26
CA ASP A 7 1.01 -14.56 5.46
C ASP A 7 1.54 -13.12 5.67
N PRO A 8 2.20 -12.83 6.80
CA PRO A 8 2.79 -11.52 7.06
C PRO A 8 3.75 -11.04 5.96
N ALA A 9 4.39 -11.94 5.22
CA ALA A 9 5.25 -11.58 4.09
C ALA A 9 4.45 -10.99 2.92
N ILE A 10 3.20 -11.40 2.72
CA ILE A 10 2.32 -10.83 1.68
C ILE A 10 1.94 -9.39 2.04
N LEU A 11 1.63 -9.13 3.31
CA LEU A 11 1.29 -7.78 3.80
C LEU A 11 2.48 -6.83 3.67
N ASP A 12 3.68 -7.29 4.00
CA ASP A 12 4.92 -6.52 3.85
C ASP A 12 5.21 -6.19 2.38
N GLY A 13 5.02 -7.19 1.50
CA GLY A 13 5.15 -7.01 0.05
C GLY A 13 4.13 -6.02 -0.52
N LEU A 14 2.89 -6.01 -0.01
CA LEU A 14 1.86 -5.06 -0.43
C LEU A 14 2.19 -3.63 0.04
N ALA A 15 2.57 -3.46 1.31
CA ALA A 15 2.98 -2.17 1.86
C ALA A 15 4.17 -1.59 1.07
N SER A 16 5.18 -2.41 0.80
CA SER A 16 6.36 -2.03 0.02
C SER A 16 5.99 -1.60 -1.40
N LYS A 17 5.09 -2.31 -2.08
CA LYS A 17 4.62 -1.93 -3.42
C LYS A 17 3.90 -0.59 -3.43
N LEU A 18 3.03 -0.34 -2.45
CA LEU A 18 2.27 0.91 -2.35
C LEU A 18 3.18 2.12 -2.07
N ARG A 19 4.15 1.96 -1.16
CA ARG A 19 5.16 3.00 -0.88
C ARG A 19 6.06 3.26 -2.09
N ASN A 20 6.55 2.22 -2.76
CA ASN A 20 7.40 2.38 -3.93
C ASN A 20 6.64 3.03 -5.10
N ALA A 21 5.38 2.65 -5.33
CA ALA A 21 4.55 3.29 -6.34
C ALA A 21 4.34 4.79 -6.05
N SER A 22 4.14 5.16 -4.78
CA SER A 22 4.08 6.56 -4.36
C SER A 22 5.39 7.30 -4.66
N ALA A 23 6.53 6.74 -4.25
CA ALA A 23 7.85 7.32 -4.50
C ALA A 23 8.20 7.45 -5.99
N ASP A 24 7.87 6.44 -6.80
CA ASP A 24 8.09 6.44 -8.25
C ASP A 24 7.25 7.53 -8.95
N MET A 25 6.00 7.71 -8.52
CA MET A 25 5.12 8.76 -9.05
C MET A 25 5.58 10.16 -8.65
N GLU A 26 6.07 10.34 -7.41
CA GLU A 26 6.66 11.61 -6.96
C GLU A 26 7.96 11.92 -7.71
N GLY A 27 8.81 10.91 -7.94
CA GLY A 27 10.05 11.04 -8.69
C GLY A 27 9.85 11.32 -10.19
N ALA A 28 8.72 10.92 -10.75
CA ALA A 28 8.34 11.19 -12.15
C ALA A 28 7.73 12.60 -12.36
N ALA A 29 7.59 13.41 -11.31
CA ALA A 29 6.97 14.73 -11.36
C ALA A 29 7.88 15.77 -12.05
N THR A 30 8.01 15.67 -13.37
CA THR A 30 8.50 16.78 -14.18
C THR A 30 7.30 17.46 -14.83
N ALA A 31 7.04 18.72 -14.45
CA ALA A 31 5.99 19.49 -15.09
C ALA A 31 6.28 19.59 -16.60
N PRO A 32 5.35 19.18 -17.49
CA PRO A 32 5.53 19.38 -18.91
C PRO A 32 5.62 20.88 -19.22
N PRO A 33 6.40 21.28 -20.24
CA PRO A 33 6.48 22.68 -20.64
C PRO A 33 5.11 23.21 -21.05
N GLU A 34 4.92 24.52 -20.89
CA GLU A 34 3.64 25.16 -21.19
C GLU A 34 3.22 24.89 -22.66
N PRO A 35 2.02 24.33 -22.89
CA PRO A 35 1.55 24.04 -24.23
C PRO A 35 1.27 25.35 -24.99
N GLN A 36 1.96 25.55 -26.10
CA GLN A 36 1.76 26.69 -26.99
C GLN A 36 0.55 26.44 -27.90
N ALA A 37 -0.64 26.68 -27.36
CA ALA A 37 -1.92 26.51 -28.03
C ALA A 37 -2.66 27.84 -28.28
N GLY A 38 -2.01 28.98 -28.06
CA GLY A 38 -2.57 30.30 -28.28
C GLY A 38 -3.72 30.60 -27.30
N VAL A 39 -4.89 30.97 -27.82
CA VAL A 39 -6.04 31.39 -26.99
C VAL A 39 -6.55 30.29 -26.05
N VAL A 40 -6.26 29.02 -26.31
CA VAL A 40 -6.66 27.90 -25.45
C VAL A 40 -5.57 27.48 -24.45
N THR A 41 -4.36 28.08 -24.49
CA THR A 41 -3.26 27.73 -23.57
C THR A 41 -3.71 27.81 -22.10
N GLY A 42 -4.44 28.86 -21.72
CA GLY A 42 -4.95 29.00 -20.34
C GLY A 42 -5.92 27.89 -19.93
N ALA A 43 -6.80 27.44 -20.83
CA ALA A 43 -7.73 26.35 -20.55
C ALA A 43 -7.00 25.00 -20.39
N ILE A 44 -6.00 24.75 -21.25
CA ILE A 44 -5.18 23.53 -21.18
C ILE A 44 -4.34 23.53 -19.88
N MET A 45 -3.75 24.67 -19.52
CA MET A 45 -3.00 24.81 -18.28
C MET A 45 -3.86 24.62 -17.03
N GLY A 46 -5.11 25.12 -17.04
CA GLY A 46 -6.06 24.87 -15.95
C GLY A 46 -6.42 23.39 -15.78
N ALA A 47 -6.64 22.68 -16.89
CA ALA A 47 -6.91 21.24 -16.86
C ALA A 47 -5.68 20.43 -16.40
N LEU A 48 -4.48 20.80 -16.85
CA LEU A 48 -3.22 20.22 -16.39
C LEU A 48 -3.03 20.41 -14.88
N ALA A 49 -3.28 21.62 -14.37
CA ALA A 49 -3.18 21.90 -12.94
C ALA A 49 -4.11 21.00 -12.10
N GLN A 50 -5.39 20.87 -12.51
CA GLN A 50 -6.34 19.98 -11.83
C GLN A 50 -5.92 18.50 -11.89
N LEU A 51 -5.39 18.07 -13.04
CA LEU A 51 -4.88 16.70 -13.20
C LEU A 51 -3.68 16.44 -12.26
N THR A 52 -2.73 17.38 -12.20
CA THR A 52 -1.56 17.27 -11.31
C THR A 52 -1.96 17.27 -9.83
N GLU A 53 -2.91 18.10 -9.44
CA GLU A 53 -3.46 18.10 -8.07
C GLU A 53 -4.13 16.77 -7.72
N ALA A 54 -4.97 16.23 -8.62
CA ALA A 54 -5.60 14.94 -8.42
C ALA A 54 -4.58 13.80 -8.30
N LEU A 55 -3.52 13.81 -9.13
CA LEU A 55 -2.44 12.84 -9.06
C LEU A 55 -1.65 12.95 -7.75
N GLY A 56 -1.34 14.17 -7.26
CA GLY A 56 -0.69 14.36 -5.96
C GLY A 56 -1.48 13.76 -4.79
N ASN A 57 -2.81 13.89 -4.82
CA ASN A 57 -3.69 13.26 -3.83
C ASN A 57 -3.66 11.73 -3.91
N VAL A 58 -3.58 11.14 -5.11
CA VAL A 58 -3.45 9.68 -5.31
C VAL A 58 -2.10 9.18 -4.79
N VAL A 59 -1.00 9.89 -5.08
CA VAL A 59 0.34 9.56 -4.59
C VAL A 59 0.38 9.54 -3.07
N THR A 60 -0.19 10.58 -2.44
CA THR A 60 -0.30 10.68 -0.98
C THR A 60 -1.14 9.55 -0.40
N GLY A 61 -2.30 9.26 -1.01
CA GLY A 61 -3.19 8.18 -0.58
C GLY A 61 -2.55 6.80 -0.69
N ALA A 62 -1.77 6.54 -1.74
CA ALA A 62 -1.05 5.29 -1.92
C ALA A 62 0.02 5.08 -0.83
N GLY A 63 0.78 6.14 -0.49
CA GLY A 63 1.73 6.11 0.62
C GLY A 63 1.05 5.79 1.96
N ALA A 64 -0.02 6.52 2.27
CA ALA A 64 -0.80 6.31 3.50
C ALA A 64 -1.42 4.91 3.57
N ALA A 65 -1.93 4.38 2.46
CA ALA A 65 -2.44 3.01 2.40
C ALA A 65 -1.32 1.98 2.66
N GLY A 66 -0.11 2.21 2.13
CA GLY A 66 1.06 1.38 2.42
C GLY A 66 1.41 1.39 3.91
N ASP A 67 1.36 2.56 4.56
CA ASP A 67 1.60 2.70 6.00
C ASP A 67 0.54 1.97 6.83
N SER A 68 -0.74 2.12 6.51
CA SER A 68 -1.82 1.42 7.20
C SER A 68 -1.74 -0.10 7.06
N VAL A 69 -1.30 -0.61 5.90
CA VAL A 69 -1.07 -2.05 5.71
C VAL A 69 0.10 -2.54 6.56
N ALA A 70 1.19 -1.76 6.64
CA ALA A 70 2.33 -2.09 7.48
C ALA A 70 1.96 -2.11 8.97
N GLU A 71 1.18 -1.13 9.43
CA GLU A 71 0.67 -1.08 10.81
C GLU A 71 -0.28 -2.24 11.10
N SER A 72 -1.22 -2.52 10.20
CA SER A 72 -2.15 -3.66 10.34
C SER A 72 -1.41 -4.99 10.41
N ARG A 73 -0.32 -5.15 9.65
CA ARG A 73 0.55 -6.33 9.73
C ARG A 73 1.15 -6.52 11.12
N VAL A 74 1.65 -5.46 11.74
CA VAL A 74 2.23 -5.54 13.09
C VAL A 74 1.19 -6.04 14.08
N VAL A 75 -0.01 -5.45 14.07
CA VAL A 75 -1.11 -5.85 14.94
C VAL A 75 -1.53 -7.30 14.70
N TYR A 76 -1.60 -7.71 13.43
CA TYR A 76 -1.96 -9.07 13.06
C TYR A 76 -0.94 -10.11 13.53
N VAL A 77 0.36 -9.82 13.38
CA VAL A 77 1.43 -10.70 13.87
C VAL A 77 1.37 -10.83 15.39
N ASP A 78 1.29 -9.70 16.09
CA ASP A 78 1.31 -9.66 17.55
C ASP A 78 0.08 -10.33 18.19
N THR A 79 -1.09 -10.22 17.55
CA THR A 79 -2.36 -10.66 18.14
C THR A 79 -2.73 -12.07 17.73
N ASP A 80 -2.67 -12.36 16.42
CA ASP A 80 -3.36 -13.51 15.84
C ASP A 80 -2.38 -14.56 15.32
N TYR A 81 -1.31 -14.15 14.63
CA TYR A 81 -0.39 -15.09 13.97
C TYR A 81 0.35 -15.98 14.98
N ASP A 82 0.97 -15.37 16.00
CA ASP A 82 1.74 -16.12 17.00
C ASP A 82 0.85 -17.03 17.86
N GLN A 83 -0.38 -16.57 18.16
CA GLN A 83 -1.34 -17.37 18.91
C GLN A 83 -1.86 -18.55 18.09
N ALA A 84 -2.16 -18.35 16.81
CA ALA A 84 -2.57 -19.41 15.90
C ALA A 84 -1.46 -20.45 15.70
N ALA A 85 -0.21 -20.00 15.52
CA ALA A 85 0.95 -20.88 15.42
C ALA A 85 1.16 -21.72 16.70
N ALA A 86 1.00 -21.11 17.87
CA ALA A 86 1.10 -21.81 19.15
C ALA A 86 -0.02 -22.85 19.34
N PHE A 87 -1.25 -22.52 18.94
CA PHE A 87 -2.38 -23.45 19.00
C PHE A 87 -2.18 -24.65 18.05
N HIS A 88 -1.76 -24.39 16.82
CA HIS A 88 -1.49 -25.45 15.84
C HIS A 88 -0.35 -26.38 16.28
N ALA A 89 0.70 -25.84 16.90
CA ALA A 89 1.79 -26.63 17.46
C ALA A 89 1.33 -27.54 18.62
N GLN A 90 0.37 -27.10 19.44
CA GLN A 90 -0.23 -27.91 20.50
C GLN A 90 -1.11 -29.04 19.96
N GLU A 91 -1.90 -28.79 18.91
CA GLU A 91 -2.68 -29.84 18.24
C GLU A 91 -1.76 -30.94 17.69
N LEU A 92 -0.67 -30.57 17.00
CA LEU A 92 0.30 -31.53 16.46
C LEU A 92 1.00 -32.37 17.54
N GLN A 93 1.21 -31.82 18.73
CA GLN A 93 1.78 -32.56 19.87
C GLN A 93 0.76 -33.49 20.54
N ALA A 94 -0.53 -33.14 20.51
CA ALA A 94 -1.60 -33.97 21.05
C ALA A 94 -1.89 -35.23 20.20
N GLU A 95 -1.54 -35.20 18.91
CA GLU A 95 -1.79 -36.30 17.97
C GLU A 95 -0.64 -37.33 17.86
N GLN A 96 0.52 -37.08 18.47
CA GLN A 96 1.63 -38.06 18.47
C GLN A 96 1.46 -39.11 19.58
N PRO A 97 1.36 -40.43 19.27
CA PRO A 97 1.29 -41.47 20.29
C PRO A 97 2.65 -41.64 20.99
N ARG A 98 2.61 -41.84 22.30
CA ARG A 98 3.78 -42.01 23.20
C ARG A 98 4.57 -43.27 22.93
#